data_AF-A0A933Y128-F1
#
_entry.id   AF-A0A933Y128-F1
#
_cell.length_a   1.000
_cell.length_b   1.000
_cell.length_c   1.000
_cell.angle_alpha   90.00
_cell.angle_beta   90.00
_cell.angle_gamma   90.00
#
_symmetry.space_group_name_H-M   'P 1'
#
loop_
_entity.id
_entity.type
_entity.pdbx_description
1 polymer ?
#
loop_
_entity_poly.entity_id
_entity_poly.type
_entity_poly.pdbx_seq_one_letter_code
_entity_poly.pdbx_strand_id
1 'polypeptide(L)'
;MTSLERECDTFCRYLAGVECGERVRAKYREAHELGVVAVDGANTRFDRALVAFARLGTFSTRLADAHARLFRNGGLLRRKLVLVLALLETHADTVGRVDAPTVSGPAAFVVETALRLAVFALLALLGLLVFLPLRALCALGGGR
;
A
#
# COMPACT_ATOMS: atom_id res chain seq x y z
N MET A 1 6.86 -15.89 -12.81
CA MET A 1 6.23 -14.89 -11.92
C MET A 1 6.29 -13.52 -12.57
N THR A 2 5.14 -12.96 -12.96
CA THR A 2 5.05 -11.66 -13.63
C THR A 2 5.38 -10.50 -12.68
N SER A 3 5.58 -9.30 -13.25
CA SER A 3 5.82 -8.07 -12.48
C SER A 3 4.66 -7.74 -11.52
N LEU A 4 3.42 -8.01 -11.94
CA LEU A 4 2.19 -7.76 -11.18
C LEU A 4 1.95 -8.81 -10.08
N GLU A 5 2.33 -10.06 -10.29
CA GLU A 5 2.23 -11.09 -9.24
C GLU A 5 3.13 -10.78 -8.05
N ARG A 6 4.39 -10.39 -8.32
CA ARG A 6 5.32 -9.95 -7.26
C ARG A 6 4.82 -8.73 -6.49
N GLU A 7 4.11 -7.84 -7.19
CA GLU A 7 3.45 -6.70 -6.59
C GLU A 7 2.27 -7.15 -5.70
N CYS A 8 1.39 -8.05 -6.19
CA CYS A 8 0.31 -8.63 -5.38
C CYS A 8 0.85 -9.29 -4.12
N ASP A 9 1.88 -10.13 -4.25
CA ASP A 9 2.47 -10.87 -3.13
C ASP A 9 2.97 -9.90 -2.05
N THR A 10 3.69 -8.85 -2.46
CA THR A 10 4.20 -7.83 -1.54
C THR A 10 3.07 -7.11 -0.82
N PHE A 11 2.00 -6.76 -1.53
CA PHE A 11 0.85 -6.06 -0.94
C PHE A 11 -0.01 -6.97 -0.05
N CYS A 12 -0.19 -8.24 -0.39
CA CYS A 12 -0.87 -9.21 0.48
C CYS A 12 -0.11 -9.44 1.77
N ARG A 13 1.22 -9.60 1.70
CA ARG A 13 2.07 -9.70 2.89
C ARG A 13 2.04 -8.43 3.72
N TYR A 14 1.99 -7.26 3.08
CA TYR A 14 1.91 -5.99 3.79
C TYR A 14 0.57 -5.81 4.51
N LEU A 15 -0.56 -6.13 3.86
CA LEU A 15 -1.90 -5.88 4.39
C LEU A 15 -2.35 -6.93 5.41
N ALA A 16 -2.11 -8.21 5.12
CA ALA A 16 -2.67 -9.32 5.89
C ALA A 16 -1.61 -10.33 6.37
N GLY A 17 -0.33 -10.13 6.04
CA GLY A 17 0.75 -11.05 6.46
C GLY A 17 0.67 -12.44 5.80
N VAL A 18 -0.04 -12.57 4.69
CA VAL A 18 -0.27 -13.83 3.97
C VAL A 18 0.33 -13.80 2.57
N GLU A 19 0.62 -14.98 2.02
CA GLU A 19 0.96 -15.13 0.61
C GLU A 19 -0.28 -14.91 -0.27
N CYS A 20 -0.11 -14.23 -1.41
CA CYS A 20 -1.20 -13.97 -2.37
C CYS A 20 -1.57 -15.31 -3.05
N GLY A 21 -2.80 -15.79 -2.84
CA GLY A 21 -3.31 -16.99 -3.50
C GLY A 21 -3.49 -16.78 -5.01
N GLU A 22 -3.48 -17.86 -5.81
CA GLU A 22 -3.55 -17.76 -7.28
C GLU A 22 -4.80 -17.02 -7.77
N ARG A 23 -5.92 -17.18 -7.05
CA ARG A 23 -7.17 -16.48 -7.36
C ARG A 23 -7.05 -14.95 -7.17
N VAL A 24 -6.39 -14.51 -6.10
CA VAL A 24 -6.12 -13.07 -5.85
C VAL A 24 -5.19 -12.54 -6.93
N ARG A 25 -4.13 -13.27 -7.31
CA ARG A 25 -3.22 -12.88 -8.40
C ARG A 25 -3.97 -12.72 -9.72
N ALA A 26 -4.83 -13.68 -10.06
CA ALA A 26 -5.63 -13.63 -11.28
C ALA A 26 -6.56 -12.40 -11.30
N LYS A 27 -7.29 -12.14 -10.20
CA LYS A 27 -8.16 -10.96 -10.09
C LYS A 27 -7.39 -9.64 -10.08
N TYR A 28 -6.20 -9.62 -9.49
CA TYR A 28 -5.33 -8.46 -9.54
C TYR A 28 -4.87 -8.16 -10.97
N ARG A 29 -4.50 -9.17 -11.76
CA ARG A 29 -4.17 -9.02 -13.19
C ARG A 29 -5.36 -8.50 -13.99
N GLU A 30 -6.53 -9.12 -13.84
CA GLU A 30 -7.77 -8.73 -14.53
C GLU A 30 -8.13 -7.26 -14.25
N ALA A 31 -8.03 -6.80 -13.00
CA ALA A 31 -8.29 -5.41 -12.64
C ALA A 31 -7.32 -4.40 -13.29
N HIS A 32 -6.07 -4.80 -13.56
CA HIS A 32 -5.11 -3.98 -14.28
C HIS A 32 -5.40 -3.95 -15.78
N GLU A 33 -5.79 -5.08 -16.36
CA GLU A 33 -6.17 -5.19 -17.77
C GLU A 33 -7.42 -4.36 -18.08
N LEU A 34 -8.39 -4.33 -17.15
CA LEU A 34 -9.61 -3.51 -17.24
C LEU A 34 -9.39 -2.03 -16.89
N GLY A 35 -8.18 -1.62 -16.53
CA GLY A 35 -7.86 -0.22 -16.22
C GLY A 35 -8.45 0.31 -14.89
N VAL A 36 -9.03 -0.55 -14.04
CA VAL A 36 -9.69 -0.17 -12.77
C VAL A 36 -8.77 0.65 -11.86
N VAL A 37 -7.48 0.38 -11.93
CA VAL A 37 -6.45 1.00 -11.08
C VAL A 37 -5.88 2.29 -11.68
N ALA A 38 -5.93 2.44 -13.00
CA ALA A 38 -5.28 3.51 -13.76
C ALA A 38 -6.31 4.55 -14.21
N VAL A 39 -6.83 5.34 -13.27
CA VAL A 39 -7.73 6.47 -13.60
C VAL A 39 -6.92 7.70 -14.00
N ASP A 40 -7.45 8.49 -14.93
CA ASP A 40 -6.89 9.76 -15.37
C ASP A 40 -6.55 10.69 -14.20
N GLY A 41 -5.37 11.31 -14.26
CA GLY A 41 -4.83 12.19 -13.22
C GLY A 41 -4.13 11.51 -12.03
N ALA A 42 -4.29 10.20 -11.83
CA ALA A 42 -3.63 9.46 -10.73
C ALA A 42 -2.33 8.73 -11.12
N ASN A 43 -1.88 8.89 -12.36
CA ASN A 43 -0.70 8.24 -12.94
C ASN A 43 0.45 9.23 -13.19
N THR A 44 0.75 10.11 -12.22
CA THR A 44 1.92 10.99 -12.37
C THR A 44 3.23 10.19 -12.33
N ARG A 45 4.34 10.77 -12.81
CA ARG A 45 5.67 10.13 -12.68
C ARG A 45 6.01 9.80 -11.23
N PHE A 46 5.61 10.69 -10.31
CA PHE A 46 5.77 10.47 -8.87
C PHE A 46 4.93 9.29 -8.37
N ASP A 47 3.66 9.17 -8.80
CA ASP A 47 2.81 8.04 -8.40
C ASP A 47 3.40 6.70 -8.86
N ARG A 48 3.97 6.64 -10.08
CA ARG A 48 4.69 5.46 -10.55
C ARG A 48 5.96 5.16 -9.75
N ALA A 49 6.74 6.19 -9.41
CA ALA A 49 7.95 6.02 -8.60
C ALA A 49 7.61 5.53 -7.18
N LEU A 50 6.52 6.03 -6.59
CA LEU A 50 6.05 5.62 -5.27
C LEU A 50 5.61 4.14 -5.28
N VAL A 51 4.90 3.70 -6.32
CA VAL A 51 4.56 2.27 -6.50
C VAL A 51 5.82 1.43 -6.71
N ALA A 52 6.76 1.88 -7.56
CA ALA A 52 8.01 1.17 -7.79
C ALA A 52 8.81 0.97 -6.50
N PHE A 53 8.87 1.99 -5.64
CA PHE A 53 9.50 1.90 -4.32
C PHE A 53 8.76 0.93 -3.39
N ALA A 54 7.43 1.00 -3.34
CA ALA A 54 6.63 0.10 -2.49
C ALA A 54 6.87 -1.38 -2.81
N ARG A 55 7.06 -1.72 -4.10
CA ARG A 55 7.33 -3.09 -4.57
C ARG A 55 8.63 -3.71 -4.07
N LEU A 56 9.54 -2.93 -3.48
CA LEU A 56 10.80 -3.46 -2.93
C LEU A 56 10.59 -4.36 -1.71
N GLY A 57 9.44 -4.25 -1.02
CA GLY A 57 9.10 -5.12 0.10
C GLY A 57 8.08 -4.51 1.04
N THR A 58 7.72 -5.25 2.10
CA THR A 58 6.70 -4.83 3.09
C THR A 58 7.11 -3.57 3.85
N PHE A 59 8.39 -3.43 4.20
CA PHE A 59 8.92 -2.22 4.85
C PHE A 59 8.82 -1.00 3.92
N SER A 60 9.25 -1.13 2.67
CA SER A 60 9.14 -0.06 1.68
C SER A 60 7.68 0.31 1.40
N THR A 61 6.79 -0.68 1.38
CA THR A 61 5.34 -0.46 1.27
C THR A 61 4.80 0.31 2.47
N ARG A 62 5.21 -0.02 3.70
CA ARG A 62 4.81 0.72 4.92
C ARG A 62 5.20 2.20 4.85
N LEU A 63 6.43 2.49 4.44
CA LEU A 63 6.93 3.85 4.33
C LEU A 63 6.16 4.65 3.25
N ALA A 64 5.97 4.03 2.08
CA ALA A 64 5.26 4.63 0.96
C ALA A 64 3.77 4.85 1.28
N ASP A 65 3.12 3.89 1.96
CA ASP A 65 1.72 4.01 2.39
C ASP A 65 1.52 5.12 3.42
N ALA A 66 2.40 5.21 4.42
CA ALA A 66 2.34 6.26 5.44
C ALA A 66 2.42 7.66 4.81
N HIS A 67 3.36 7.86 3.88
CA HIS A 67 3.45 9.09 3.10
C HIS A 67 2.20 9.31 2.24
N ALA A 68 1.72 8.27 1.53
CA ALA A 68 0.56 8.39 0.67
C ALA A 68 -0.71 8.77 1.44
N ARG A 69 -0.94 8.23 2.65
CA ARG A 69 -2.10 8.59 3.48
C ARG A 69 -2.18 10.08 3.79
N LEU A 70 -1.04 10.74 3.99
CA LEU A 70 -1.00 12.17 4.33
C LEU A 70 -1.07 13.07 3.10
N PHE A 71 -0.38 12.72 2.01
CA PHE A 71 -0.16 13.65 0.89
C PHE A 71 -0.85 13.23 -0.41
N ARG A 72 -1.26 11.96 -0.55
CA ARG A 72 -1.79 11.37 -1.79
C ARG A 72 -2.79 10.25 -1.49
N ASN A 73 -3.76 10.49 -0.60
CA ASN A 73 -4.66 9.43 -0.13
C ASN A 73 -5.47 8.77 -1.26
N GLY A 74 -5.78 9.53 -2.33
CA GLY A 74 -6.41 9.02 -3.54
C GLY A 74 -5.45 8.63 -4.67
N GLY A 75 -4.13 8.56 -4.42
CA GLY A 75 -3.11 8.25 -5.42
C GLY A 75 -3.04 6.78 -5.81
N LEU A 76 -2.22 6.48 -6.82
CA LEU A 76 -2.10 5.14 -7.42
C LEU A 76 -1.80 4.03 -6.39
N LEU A 77 -0.85 4.27 -5.48
CA LEU A 77 -0.45 3.29 -4.47
C LEU A 77 -1.62 2.91 -3.56
N ARG A 78 -2.33 3.90 -3.01
CA ARG A 78 -3.45 3.65 -2.10
C ARG A 78 -4.58 2.91 -2.79
N ARG A 79 -4.88 3.24 -4.06
CA ARG A 79 -5.88 2.51 -4.85
C ARG A 79 -5.52 1.05 -5.07
N LYS A 80 -4.26 0.76 -5.40
CA LYS A 80 -3.76 -0.62 -5.50
C LYS A 80 -3.90 -1.36 -4.18
N LEU A 81 -3.54 -0.73 -3.07
CA LEU A 81 -3.67 -1.34 -1.74
C LEU A 81 -5.13 -1.58 -1.36
N VAL A 82 -6.03 -0.65 -1.65
CA VAL A 82 -7.47 -0.81 -1.42
C VAL A 82 -8.05 -1.94 -2.29
N LEU A 83 -7.63 -2.03 -3.56
CA LEU A 83 -8.02 -3.15 -4.42
C LEU A 83 -7.58 -4.49 -3.84
N VAL A 84 -6.31 -4.62 -3.43
CA VAL A 84 -5.81 -5.87 -2.83
C VAL A 84 -6.57 -6.19 -1.54
N LEU A 85 -6.82 -5.19 -0.69
CA LEU A 85 -7.61 -5.36 0.52
C LEU A 85 -9.01 -5.91 0.20
N ALA A 86 -9.72 -5.31 -0.77
CA ALA A 86 -11.03 -5.78 -1.21
C ALA A 86 -11.00 -7.22 -1.77
N LEU A 87 -9.94 -7.60 -2.48
CA LEU A 87 -9.76 -8.97 -2.96
C LEU A 87 -9.52 -9.96 -1.81
N LEU A 88 -8.80 -9.55 -0.77
CA LEU A 88 -8.57 -10.38 0.43
C LEU A 88 -9.83 -10.53 1.29
N GLU A 89 -10.64 -9.46 1.41
CA GLU A 89 -11.90 -9.49 2.16
C GLU A 89 -12.98 -10.34 1.47
N THR A 90 -13.00 -10.35 0.14
CA THR A 90 -13.99 -11.11 -0.65
C THR A 90 -13.66 -12.60 -0.83
N HIS A 91 -12.55 -13.08 -0.25
CA HIS A 91 -12.13 -14.48 -0.36
C HIS A 91 -12.01 -15.16 1.01
N ALA A 92 -12.68 -16.31 1.15
CA ALA A 92 -12.92 -17.00 2.42
C ALA A 92 -11.66 -17.40 3.21
N ASP A 93 -10.53 -17.61 2.51
CA ASP A 93 -9.28 -18.08 3.13
C ASP A 93 -8.60 -17.02 4.03
N THR A 94 -9.02 -15.75 3.97
CA THR A 94 -8.40 -14.63 4.70
C THR A 94 -9.29 -13.94 5.73
N VAL A 95 -10.59 -14.26 5.75
CA VAL A 95 -11.60 -13.58 6.61
C VAL A 95 -11.23 -13.64 8.10
N GLY A 96 -10.86 -14.82 8.61
CA GLY A 96 -10.53 -15.00 10.02
C GLY A 96 -9.24 -14.32 10.49
N ARG A 97 -8.36 -13.90 9.57
CA ARG A 97 -7.10 -13.20 9.91
C ARG A 97 -7.19 -11.69 9.75
N VAL A 98 -8.00 -11.21 8.82
CA VAL A 98 -8.19 -9.78 8.59
C VAL A 98 -9.07 -9.17 9.69
N ASP A 99 -10.09 -9.90 10.15
CA ASP A 99 -11.07 -9.40 11.12
C ASP A 99 -10.78 -9.79 12.58
N ALA A 100 -9.67 -10.49 12.85
CA ALA A 100 -9.35 -10.94 14.21
C ALA A 100 -9.05 -9.73 15.13
N PRO A 101 -9.68 -9.65 16.32
CA PRO A 101 -9.33 -8.63 17.30
C PRO A 101 -7.88 -8.82 17.75
N THR A 102 -7.08 -7.75 17.72
CA THR A 102 -5.65 -7.82 18.04
C THR A 102 -5.35 -7.73 19.53
N VAL A 103 -6.23 -7.12 20.33
CA VAL A 103 -6.07 -6.97 21.78
C VAL A 103 -7.40 -7.05 22.53
N SER A 104 -7.36 -7.57 23.75
CA SER A 104 -8.47 -7.55 24.70
C SER A 104 -8.16 -6.64 25.89
N GLY A 105 -9.00 -5.63 26.11
CA GLY A 105 -8.97 -4.76 27.30
C GLY A 105 -8.54 -3.30 27.04
N PRO A 106 -9.03 -2.34 27.85
CA PRO A 106 -8.85 -0.91 27.58
C PRO A 106 -7.41 -0.42 27.72
N ALA A 107 -6.66 -0.93 28.70
CA ALA A 107 -5.24 -0.55 28.86
C ALA A 107 -4.37 -1.07 27.71
N ALA A 108 -4.57 -2.33 27.30
CA ALA A 108 -3.86 -2.92 26.16
C ALA A 108 -4.18 -2.17 24.86
N PHE A 109 -5.45 -1.78 24.66
CA PHE A 109 -5.86 -0.94 23.53
C PHE A 109 -5.15 0.42 23.50
N VAL A 110 -5.08 1.13 24.63
CA VAL A 110 -4.42 2.44 24.70
C VAL A 110 -2.93 2.32 24.38
N VAL A 111 -2.24 1.35 24.99
CA VAL A 111 -0.80 1.14 24.77
C VAL A 111 -0.52 0.74 23.31
N GLU A 112 -1.27 -0.21 22.76
CA GLU A 112 -1.09 -0.63 21.37
C GLU A 112 -1.37 0.52 20.40
N THR A 113 -2.43 1.28 20.64
CA THR A 113 -2.77 2.45 19.80
C THR A 113 -1.67 3.51 19.86
N ALA A 114 -1.13 3.81 21.05
CA ALA A 114 -0.03 4.76 21.21
C ALA A 114 1.24 4.30 20.46
N LEU A 115 1.59 3.01 20.56
CA LEU A 115 2.73 2.44 19.83
C LEU A 115 2.51 2.48 18.32
N ARG A 116 1.33 2.10 17.84
CA ARG A 116 0.98 2.16 16.41
C ARG A 116 1.03 3.59 15.89
N LEU A 117 0.56 4.56 16.68
CA LEU A 117 0.64 5.98 16.35
C LEU A 117 2.09 6.48 16.28
N ALA A 118 2.93 6.10 17.24
CA ALA A 118 4.35 6.46 17.25
C ALA A 118 5.10 5.88 16.03
N VAL A 119 4.88 4.60 15.71
CA VAL A 119 5.45 3.95 14.53
C VAL A 119 4.96 4.62 13.25
N PHE A 120 3.67 4.93 13.16
CA PHE A 120 3.12 5.66 12.02
C PHE A 120 3.75 7.04 11.86
N ALA A 121 3.86 7.82 12.95
CA ALA A 121 4.48 9.14 12.93
C ALA A 121 5.94 9.09 12.47
N LEU A 122 6.71 8.11 12.95
CA LEU A 122 8.09 7.90 12.52
C LEU A 122 8.19 7.56 11.02
N LEU A 123 7.36 6.62 10.55
CA LEU A 123 7.32 6.24 9.14
C LEU A 123 6.85 7.40 8.25
N ALA A 124 5.89 8.18 8.70
CA ALA A 124 5.42 9.37 7.99
C ALA A 124 6.51 10.43 7.88
N LEU A 125 7.27 10.67 8.95
CA LEU A 125 8.40 11.60 8.96
C LEU A 125 9.51 11.13 8.02
N LEU A 126 9.90 9.85 8.10
CA LEU A 126 10.89 9.27 7.19
C LEU A 126 10.42 9.30 5.73
N GLY A 127 9.14 9.00 5.49
CA GLY A 127 8.53 9.08 4.17
C GLY A 127 8.55 10.51 3.63
N LEU A 128 8.24 11.50 4.47
CA LEU A 128 8.37 12.91 4.09
C LEU A 128 9.80 13.23 3.66
N LEU A 129 10.81 12.88 4.45
CA LEU A 129 12.21 13.15 4.14
C LEU A 129 12.68 12.49 2.83
N VAL A 130 12.21 11.28 2.54
CA VAL A 130 12.59 10.53 1.33
C VAL A 130 11.83 11.01 0.09
N PHE A 131 10.52 11.27 0.21
CA PHE A 131 9.67 11.51 -0.96
C PHE A 131 9.52 12.99 -1.33
N LEU A 132 9.83 13.93 -0.42
CA LEU A 132 9.88 15.35 -0.74
C LEU A 132 10.92 15.67 -1.84
N PRO A 133 12.20 15.23 -1.75
CA PRO A 133 13.18 15.47 -2.80
C PRO A 133 12.80 14.73 -4.09
N LEU A 134 12.25 13.51 -3.99
CA LEU A 134 11.78 12.76 -5.15
C LEU A 134 10.65 13.49 -5.89
N ARG A 135 9.73 14.12 -5.16
CA ARG A 135 8.66 14.95 -5.73
C ARG A 135 9.22 16.18 -6.44
N ALA A 136 10.21 16.85 -5.85
CA ALA A 136 10.88 17.98 -6.47
C ALA A 136 11.58 17.57 -7.78
N LEU A 137 12.33 16.46 -7.78
CA LEU A 137 12.98 15.90 -8.97
C LEU A 137 11.97 15.54 -10.06
N CYS A 138 10.84 14.91 -9.70
CA CYS A 138 9.79 14.56 -10.66
C CYS A 138 9.10 15.78 -11.26
N ALA A 139 8.95 16.87 -10.48
CA ALA A 139 8.37 18.12 -10.95
C ALA A 139 9.32 18.87 -11.89
N LEU A 140 10.62 18.94 -11.56
CA LEU A 140 11.64 19.58 -12.37
C LEU A 140 11.88 18.85 -13.70
N GLY A 141 11.79 17.51 -13.71
CA GLY A 141 11.86 16.73 -14.95
C GLY A 141 10.60 16.77 -15.82
N GLY A 142 9.52 17.40 -15.35
CA GLY A 142 8.22 17.52 -16.03
C GLY A 142 8.07 18.77 -16.92
N GLY A 143 9.09 19.63 -16.97
CA GLY A 143 9.17 20.73 -17.94
C GLY A 143 9.67 20.24 -19.29
N ARG A 144 8.80 19.57 -20.05
CA ARG A 144 8.87 19.35 -21.51
C ARG A 144 7.61 18.62 -21.97
#